data_AF-A0A1E7J0E4-F1
#
_entry.id   AF-A0A1E7J0E4-F1
#
_cell.length_a   1.000
_cell.length_b   1.000
_cell.length_c   1.000
_cell.angle_alpha   90.00
_cell.angle_beta   90.00
_cell.angle_gamma   90.00
#
_symmetry.space_group_name_H-M   'P 1'
#
loop_
_entity.id
_entity.type
_entity.pdbx_description
1 polymer ?
#
loop_
_entity_poly.entity_id
_entity_poly.type
_entity_poly.pdbx_seq_one_letter_code
_entity_poly.pdbx_strand_id
1 'polypeptide(L)'
;MERLRAVLGFFVVVVFLGMVCFGCSGDSSAIPSNLSTRVNVLFADNGTLAPVVESAGEGTVSATDQSWEYTLTLENVSEDVLWYTDRPGRESGTETVQNYIDLWPKMYGEVSPNAVLDGYLNGETLNDGLYLRSEQVLYDSKTNRLTFQVTLLGSTMTDQHPVDPVDIYDIKLTVLDNTPEGEVNYWSFGQTAQGGVLEPTGTDGSYTLILNGVYQELYQVQNAPGTRFEILNTEFLEYNWSHYFSTAAPNSSLSGYTNLGELQLVLLELDNPSHQGDNVSYDATVLGGQVLPDDLLSDVTLLIDSPDGTVPLCSQSGAEAKCYNQCFPSGLHPTPLCCPKGNPVDYNCSETGKADWCDYTLCKGSAPGKCSSEICTTYRKPSGELTKLVIHNNTDSDVKVYLQVGANNVTKGACPESWSPLQLEDYPCEHIHTGGGVCDWTIKAHGQTTIEGKEGRCTNGTISFAMDPAETCGMSLGEFTLNVDPDPAKDLDEGVDISLVNGNNGKIEVALGSSWKVQTTGTFVTRIENYEGTGANNQNKNGVYNYLCDKCTSKWKPPDCPGTETCSTQETCNLLRDGAQQGGTVTFTWKGPNW
;
A
#
# COMPACT_ATOMS: atom_id res chain seq x y z
N MET A 1 20.67 22.76 -53.26
CA MET A 1 19.67 23.57 -54.00
C MET A 1 19.42 22.87 -55.30
N GLU A 2 18.45 21.96 -55.31
CA GLU A 2 17.03 22.22 -55.59
C GLU A 2 16.67 21.74 -57.01
N ARG A 3 15.72 20.78 -57.03
CA ARG A 3 14.69 20.54 -58.07
C ARG A 3 15.13 19.91 -59.40
N LEU A 4 14.36 19.03 -60.05
CA LEU A 4 13.02 18.48 -59.83
C LEU A 4 12.97 17.14 -60.60
N ARG A 5 12.34 16.11 -60.03
CA ARG A 5 12.10 14.81 -60.68
C ARG A 5 10.85 14.88 -61.56
N ALA A 6 10.91 14.30 -62.76
CA ALA A 6 9.74 13.86 -63.53
C ALA A 6 10.15 12.79 -64.56
N VAL A 7 9.84 11.52 -64.29
CA VAL A 7 9.55 10.41 -65.26
C VAL A 7 8.92 9.30 -64.38
N LEU A 8 7.60 9.18 -64.25
CA LEU A 8 6.63 8.52 -65.14
C LEU A 8 7.03 7.12 -65.63
N GLY A 9 6.51 6.10 -64.94
CA GLY A 9 6.02 4.86 -65.56
C GLY A 9 7.00 3.70 -65.68
N PHE A 10 6.95 2.78 -64.70
CA PHE A 10 6.75 1.36 -65.01
C PHE A 10 6.18 0.65 -63.78
N PHE A 11 4.88 0.34 -63.84
CA PHE A 11 4.20 -0.56 -62.93
C PHE A 11 4.78 -1.97 -63.13
N VAL A 12 5.55 -2.46 -62.16
CA VAL A 12 5.71 -3.91 -61.95
C VAL A 12 5.18 -4.17 -60.55
N VAL A 13 3.88 -4.47 -60.49
CA VAL A 13 3.26 -5.09 -59.33
C VAL A 13 3.82 -6.51 -59.27
N VAL A 14 4.90 -6.71 -58.52
CA VAL A 14 5.23 -8.04 -58.01
C VAL A 14 4.22 -8.31 -56.92
N VAL A 15 3.12 -8.96 -57.32
CA VAL A 15 2.21 -9.65 -56.40
C VAL A 15 3.05 -10.73 -55.72
N PHE A 16 3.69 -10.40 -54.60
CA PHE A 16 4.04 -11.40 -53.62
C PHE A 16 2.72 -11.87 -53.02
N LEU A 17 2.23 -12.94 -53.61
CA LEU A 17 1.21 -13.83 -53.07
C LEU A 17 1.84 -14.50 -51.83
N GLY A 18 2.06 -13.70 -50.79
CA GLY A 18 2.21 -14.20 -49.44
C GLY A 18 0.84 -14.74 -49.05
N MET A 19 0.65 -16.04 -49.22
CA MET A 19 -0.27 -16.79 -48.38
C MET A 19 0.12 -16.50 -46.93
N VAL A 20 -0.42 -15.43 -46.38
CA VAL A 20 -0.74 -15.40 -44.97
C VAL A 20 -1.81 -16.46 -44.87
N CYS A 21 -1.40 -17.64 -44.42
CA CYS A 21 -2.33 -18.62 -43.91
C CYS A 21 -3.05 -17.94 -42.74
N PHE A 22 -4.15 -17.25 -43.04
CA PHE A 22 -5.31 -17.32 -42.17
C PHE A 22 -5.61 -18.81 -42.07
N GLY A 23 -5.01 -19.42 -41.05
CA GLY A 23 -5.44 -20.70 -40.56
C GLY A 23 -6.88 -20.51 -40.14
N CYS A 24 -7.81 -20.75 -41.08
CA CYS A 24 -9.08 -21.34 -40.75
C CYS A 24 -8.78 -22.69 -40.12
N SER A 25 -8.31 -22.70 -38.87
CA SER A 25 -8.51 -23.84 -38.02
C SER A 25 -9.97 -23.79 -37.62
N GLY A 26 -10.80 -24.44 -38.44
CA GLY A 26 -12.01 -25.06 -37.95
C GLY A 26 -11.63 -26.23 -37.05
N ASP A 27 -10.86 -25.96 -36.00
CA ASP A 27 -10.87 -26.77 -34.81
C ASP A 27 -11.93 -26.13 -33.94
N SER A 28 -12.98 -26.90 -33.65
CA SER A 28 -13.84 -26.64 -32.53
C SER A 28 -12.95 -26.30 -31.33
N SER A 29 -12.76 -25.02 -31.03
CA SER A 29 -12.22 -24.57 -29.76
C SER A 29 -13.07 -25.28 -28.72
N ALA A 30 -12.48 -26.25 -28.03
CA ALA A 30 -13.20 -27.09 -27.11
C ALA A 30 -13.90 -26.13 -26.14
N ILE A 31 -15.24 -26.15 -26.15
CA ILE A 31 -15.98 -25.45 -25.11
C ILE A 31 -15.45 -26.05 -23.81
N PRO A 32 -14.87 -25.26 -22.90
CA PRO A 32 -14.46 -25.72 -21.59
C PRO A 32 -15.56 -26.57 -21.02
N SER A 33 -15.19 -27.75 -20.52
CA SER A 33 -16.17 -28.68 -19.98
C SER A 33 -17.03 -28.06 -18.86
N ASN A 34 -16.53 -27.00 -18.22
CA ASN A 34 -17.26 -26.20 -17.25
C ASN A 34 -17.19 -24.69 -17.59
N LEU A 35 -18.34 -24.11 -17.92
CA LEU A 35 -18.46 -22.67 -18.18
C LEU A 35 -18.43 -21.82 -16.89
N SER A 36 -18.70 -22.43 -15.74
CA SER A 36 -18.85 -21.70 -14.47
C SER A 36 -17.53 -21.20 -13.88
N THR A 37 -16.39 -21.67 -14.40
CA THR A 37 -15.04 -21.27 -13.93
C THR A 37 -14.41 -20.22 -14.84
N ARG A 38 -15.19 -19.64 -15.76
CA ARG A 38 -14.71 -18.63 -16.70
C ARG A 38 -14.71 -17.26 -16.06
N VAL A 39 -13.55 -16.62 -16.07
CA VAL A 39 -13.40 -15.18 -15.90
C VAL A 39 -13.41 -14.54 -17.29
N ASN A 40 -14.19 -13.48 -17.46
CA ASN A 40 -14.45 -12.86 -18.76
C ASN A 40 -14.02 -11.40 -18.74
N VAL A 41 -13.32 -10.96 -19.78
CA VAL A 41 -12.78 -9.60 -19.92
C VAL A 41 -13.41 -8.95 -21.15
N LEU A 42 -14.08 -7.83 -20.94
CA LEU A 42 -14.71 -7.00 -21.97
C LEU A 42 -14.04 -5.63 -22.03
N PHE A 43 -14.07 -5.04 -23.23
CA PHE A 43 -13.62 -3.65 -23.44
C PHE A 43 -14.76 -2.80 -23.99
N ALA A 44 -14.83 -1.55 -23.56
CA ALA A 44 -15.68 -0.52 -24.15
C ALA A 44 -14.94 0.82 -24.22
N ASP A 45 -15.16 1.59 -25.29
CA ASP A 45 -14.54 2.91 -25.41
C ASP A 45 -14.99 3.86 -24.28
N ASN A 46 -16.30 3.83 -24.00
CA ASN A 46 -16.93 4.77 -23.08
C ASN A 46 -18.02 4.07 -22.27
N GLY A 47 -18.33 4.64 -21.12
CA GLY A 47 -19.46 4.22 -20.32
C GLY A 47 -19.91 5.28 -19.34
N THR A 48 -21.10 5.05 -18.81
CA THR A 48 -21.70 5.92 -17.79
C THR A 48 -22.22 5.06 -16.66
N LEU A 49 -21.82 5.39 -15.43
CA LEU A 49 -22.39 4.85 -14.20
C LEU A 49 -23.42 5.86 -13.67
N ALA A 50 -24.70 5.55 -13.78
CA ALA A 50 -25.79 6.44 -13.36
C ALA A 50 -26.55 5.87 -12.16
N PRO A 51 -26.77 6.62 -11.07
CA PRO A 51 -27.52 6.13 -9.92
C PRO A 51 -28.96 5.80 -10.32
N VAL A 52 -29.49 4.70 -9.81
CA VAL A 52 -30.90 4.34 -10.00
C VAL A 52 -31.73 5.28 -9.13
N VAL A 53 -32.36 6.27 -9.75
CA VAL A 53 -33.28 7.15 -9.03
C VAL A 53 -34.53 6.36 -8.68
N GLU A 54 -34.61 5.83 -7.46
CA GLU A 54 -35.89 5.42 -6.91
C GLU A 54 -36.81 6.64 -6.93
N SER A 55 -37.97 6.49 -7.57
CA SER A 55 -38.99 7.54 -7.65
C SER A 55 -39.62 7.75 -6.27
N ALA A 56 -38.89 8.33 -5.32
CA ALA A 56 -39.44 8.82 -4.08
C ALA A 56 -40.35 10.01 -4.43
N GLY A 57 -41.67 9.81 -4.33
CA GLY A 57 -42.63 10.88 -4.57
C GLY A 57 -42.29 12.12 -3.73
N GLU A 58 -41.98 13.23 -4.40
CA GLU A 58 -41.87 14.62 -3.90
C GLU A 58 -41.11 14.90 -2.59
N GLY A 59 -40.41 13.92 -1.99
CA GLY A 59 -39.58 14.09 -0.81
C GLY A 59 -38.11 14.13 -1.17
N THR A 60 -37.39 15.17 -0.74
CA THR A 60 -35.92 15.20 -0.76
C THR A 60 -35.38 13.99 0.02
N VAL A 61 -34.84 13.00 -0.67
CA VAL A 61 -34.17 11.84 -0.08
C VAL A 61 -32.83 12.30 0.49
N SER A 62 -32.55 11.94 1.74
CA SER A 62 -31.26 12.18 2.39
C SER A 62 -30.21 11.25 1.75
N ALA A 63 -28.97 11.72 1.57
CA ALA A 63 -27.86 10.92 1.02
C ALA A 63 -27.56 9.63 1.82
N THR A 64 -28.09 9.50 3.03
CA THR A 64 -27.98 8.30 3.87
C THR A 64 -28.94 7.17 3.52
N ASP A 65 -29.94 7.42 2.66
CA ASP A 65 -31.02 6.49 2.35
C ASP A 65 -30.98 5.97 0.89
N GLN A 66 -29.91 6.29 0.14
CA GLN A 66 -29.75 5.80 -1.24
C GLN A 66 -29.30 4.33 -1.27
N SER A 67 -29.95 3.54 -2.13
CA SER A 67 -29.40 2.25 -2.54
C SER A 67 -28.15 2.51 -3.39
N TRP A 68 -27.07 1.75 -3.15
CA TRP A 68 -25.85 1.78 -3.98
C TRP A 68 -26.05 1.05 -5.31
N GLU A 69 -27.25 1.20 -5.89
CA GLU A 69 -27.67 0.60 -7.14
C GLU A 69 -27.52 1.61 -8.28
N TYR A 70 -26.90 1.16 -9.35
CA TYR A 70 -26.56 1.96 -10.51
C TYR A 70 -26.94 1.24 -11.79
N THR A 71 -27.20 1.99 -12.85
CA THR A 71 -27.18 1.48 -14.21
C THR A 71 -25.82 1.78 -14.81
N LEU A 72 -25.04 0.75 -15.12
CA LEU A 72 -23.81 0.85 -15.89
C LEU A 72 -24.14 0.66 -17.37
N THR A 73 -23.92 1.69 -18.17
CA THR A 73 -24.01 1.62 -19.64
C THR A 73 -22.61 1.65 -20.23
N LEU A 74 -22.27 0.65 -21.05
CA LEU A 74 -21.06 0.60 -21.85
C LEU A 74 -21.42 0.79 -23.32
N GLU A 75 -20.76 1.72 -24.00
CA GLU A 75 -20.97 2.08 -25.40
C GLU A 75 -19.75 1.68 -26.22
N ASN A 76 -19.96 1.31 -27.49
CA ASN A 76 -18.93 0.78 -28.38
C ASN A 76 -18.16 -0.40 -27.76
N VAL A 77 -18.91 -1.36 -27.20
CA VAL A 77 -18.31 -2.60 -26.69
C VAL A 77 -17.65 -3.35 -27.85
N SER A 78 -16.50 -3.97 -27.58
CA SER A 78 -15.83 -4.91 -28.50
C SER A 78 -16.81 -5.91 -29.12
N GLU A 79 -16.52 -6.41 -30.32
CA GLU A 79 -17.27 -7.53 -30.88
C GLU A 79 -17.04 -8.83 -30.09
N ASP A 80 -15.84 -8.98 -29.51
CA ASP A 80 -15.37 -10.17 -28.81
C ASP A 80 -15.10 -9.92 -27.32
N VAL A 81 -15.49 -10.90 -26.50
CA VAL A 81 -15.15 -11.09 -25.09
C VAL A 81 -14.01 -12.08 -25.00
N LEU A 82 -12.97 -11.71 -24.27
CA LEU A 82 -11.86 -12.61 -23.96
C LEU A 82 -12.21 -13.37 -22.68
N TRP A 83 -11.85 -14.65 -22.59
CA TRP A 83 -12.10 -15.45 -21.39
C TRP A 83 -10.93 -16.36 -21.05
N TYR A 84 -10.80 -16.67 -19.77
CA TYR A 84 -9.89 -17.68 -19.27
C TYR A 84 -10.52 -18.45 -18.11
N THR A 85 -9.98 -19.62 -17.77
CA THR A 85 -10.43 -20.40 -16.62
C THR A 85 -9.56 -20.20 -15.39
N ASP A 86 -10.21 -20.05 -14.24
CA ASP A 86 -9.55 -20.13 -12.94
C ASP A 86 -9.00 -21.56 -12.72
N ARG A 87 -8.03 -21.70 -11.79
CA ARG A 87 -7.45 -22.98 -11.40
C ARG A 87 -8.54 -23.99 -10.99
N PRO A 88 -8.31 -25.29 -11.27
CA PRO A 88 -7.14 -25.88 -11.92
C PRO A 88 -7.16 -25.80 -13.46
N GLY A 89 -8.19 -25.15 -14.04
CA GLY A 89 -8.27 -24.92 -15.48
C GLY A 89 -7.12 -24.03 -15.97
N ARG A 90 -6.76 -24.14 -17.25
CA ARG A 90 -5.72 -23.33 -17.90
C ARG A 90 -6.10 -22.98 -19.33
N GLU A 91 -7.40 -22.91 -19.57
CA GLU A 91 -7.97 -22.69 -20.88
C GLU A 91 -8.21 -21.18 -21.05
N SER A 92 -8.07 -20.70 -22.27
CA SER A 92 -8.45 -19.34 -22.65
C SER A 92 -9.00 -19.32 -24.06
N GLY A 93 -9.70 -18.25 -24.41
CA GLY A 93 -10.21 -18.07 -25.75
C GLY A 93 -10.96 -16.76 -25.91
N THR A 94 -11.67 -16.68 -27.03
CA THR A 94 -12.53 -15.55 -27.38
C THR A 94 -13.95 -16.05 -27.57
N GLU A 95 -14.91 -15.15 -27.44
CA GLU A 95 -16.33 -15.40 -27.62
C GLU A 95 -17.00 -14.13 -28.11
N THR A 96 -18.02 -14.20 -28.97
CA THR A 96 -18.73 -12.96 -29.34
C THR A 96 -19.53 -12.42 -28.15
N VAL A 97 -19.69 -11.08 -28.03
CA VAL A 97 -20.50 -10.49 -26.95
C VAL A 97 -21.91 -11.09 -26.92
N GLN A 98 -22.55 -11.28 -28.07
CA GLN A 98 -23.89 -11.88 -28.12
C GLN A 98 -23.91 -13.29 -27.50
N ASN A 99 -22.95 -14.15 -27.84
CA ASN A 99 -22.92 -15.50 -27.30
C ASN A 99 -22.52 -15.50 -25.81
N TYR A 100 -21.62 -14.60 -25.37
CA TYR A 100 -21.34 -14.41 -23.94
C TYR A 100 -22.62 -14.10 -23.15
N ILE A 101 -23.46 -13.20 -23.65
CA ILE A 101 -24.75 -12.86 -23.02
C ILE A 101 -25.74 -14.03 -23.07
N ASP A 102 -25.80 -14.77 -24.18
CA ASP A 102 -26.63 -15.97 -24.27
C ASP A 102 -26.19 -17.08 -23.30
N LEU A 103 -24.90 -17.12 -22.94
CA LEU A 103 -24.30 -18.03 -21.96
C LEU A 103 -24.41 -17.55 -20.52
N TRP A 104 -24.73 -16.28 -20.26
CA TRP A 104 -24.73 -15.67 -18.92
C TRP A 104 -25.49 -16.51 -17.87
N PRO A 105 -26.73 -16.98 -18.12
CA PRO A 105 -27.45 -17.79 -17.13
C PRO A 105 -26.81 -19.15 -16.86
N LYS A 106 -26.02 -19.68 -17.80
CA LYS A 106 -25.30 -20.95 -17.62
C LYS A 106 -23.99 -20.79 -16.86
N MET A 107 -23.35 -19.63 -16.99
CA MET A 107 -22.10 -19.32 -16.28
C MET A 107 -22.36 -19.02 -14.81
N TYR A 108 -23.36 -18.17 -14.53
CA TYR A 108 -23.54 -17.59 -13.19
C TYR A 108 -24.78 -18.13 -12.44
N GLY A 109 -25.73 -18.73 -13.15
CA GLY A 109 -26.94 -19.29 -12.53
C GLY A 109 -27.81 -18.21 -11.86
N GLU A 110 -28.21 -18.45 -10.62
CA GLU A 110 -29.04 -17.53 -9.82
C GLU A 110 -28.22 -16.48 -9.06
N VAL A 111 -26.89 -16.63 -8.99
CA VAL A 111 -26.00 -15.72 -8.27
C VAL A 111 -25.37 -14.76 -9.26
N SER A 112 -25.71 -13.48 -9.16
CA SER A 112 -25.08 -12.43 -9.97
C SER A 112 -23.57 -12.35 -9.68
N PRO A 113 -22.70 -12.34 -10.69
CA PRO A 113 -21.26 -12.28 -10.50
C PRO A 113 -20.81 -10.91 -10.03
N ASN A 114 -19.62 -10.88 -9.44
CA ASN A 114 -18.90 -9.64 -9.22
C ASN A 114 -17.99 -9.32 -10.40
N ALA A 115 -17.63 -8.05 -10.55
CA ALA A 115 -16.76 -7.58 -11.61
C ALA A 115 -15.85 -6.45 -11.09
N VAL A 116 -14.67 -6.35 -11.70
CA VAL A 116 -13.74 -5.22 -11.55
C VAL A 116 -13.77 -4.42 -12.84
N LEU A 117 -14.07 -3.13 -12.74
CA LEU A 117 -14.02 -2.19 -13.85
C LEU A 117 -12.83 -1.26 -13.65
N ASP A 118 -11.90 -1.26 -14.59
CA ASP A 118 -10.79 -0.31 -14.65
C ASP A 118 -11.07 0.69 -15.79
N GLY A 119 -10.85 1.98 -15.56
CA GLY A 119 -11.04 3.03 -16.56
C GLY A 119 -10.71 4.43 -16.04
N TYR A 120 -10.80 5.43 -16.91
CA TYR A 120 -10.51 6.82 -16.54
C TYR A 120 -11.80 7.62 -16.36
N LEU A 121 -11.91 8.28 -15.22
CA LEU A 121 -12.97 9.28 -15.03
C LEU A 121 -12.71 10.53 -15.87
N ASN A 122 -13.79 11.19 -16.29
CA ASN A 122 -13.68 12.39 -17.10
C ASN A 122 -12.85 13.49 -16.42
N GLY A 123 -11.71 13.85 -17.03
CA GLY A 123 -10.81 14.89 -16.52
C GLY A 123 -9.77 14.39 -15.53
N GLU A 124 -9.73 13.08 -15.25
CA GLU A 124 -8.71 12.45 -14.41
C GLU A 124 -7.60 11.83 -15.26
N THR A 125 -6.41 11.71 -14.65
CA THR A 125 -5.22 11.11 -15.29
C THR A 125 -4.81 9.79 -14.65
N LEU A 126 -5.50 9.39 -13.58
CA LEU A 126 -5.30 8.12 -12.90
C LEU A 126 -6.46 7.19 -13.27
N ASN A 127 -6.16 5.90 -13.34
CA ASN A 127 -7.16 4.88 -13.57
C ASN A 127 -7.88 4.60 -12.26
N ASP A 128 -9.21 4.62 -12.28
CA ASP A 128 -10.06 4.26 -11.15
C ASP A 128 -10.61 2.84 -11.29
N GLY A 129 -10.54 2.10 -10.18
CA GLY A 129 -11.13 0.78 -10.04
C GLY A 129 -12.51 0.84 -9.40
N LEU A 130 -13.53 0.28 -10.07
CA LEU A 130 -14.83 0.01 -9.48
C LEU A 130 -15.01 -1.48 -9.24
N TYR A 131 -15.50 -1.84 -8.07
CA TYR A 131 -15.88 -3.19 -7.74
C TYR A 131 -17.40 -3.29 -7.69
N LEU A 132 -17.97 -4.12 -8.56
CA LEU A 132 -19.38 -4.12 -8.89
C LEU A 132 -19.95 -5.53 -8.70
N ARG A 133 -21.20 -5.63 -8.23
CA ARG A 133 -22.03 -6.81 -8.49
C ARG A 133 -22.84 -6.56 -9.76
N SER A 134 -22.71 -7.43 -10.76
CA SER A 134 -23.33 -7.25 -12.07
C SER A 134 -24.61 -8.05 -12.20
N GLU A 135 -25.72 -7.34 -12.28
CA GLU A 135 -27.08 -7.87 -12.37
C GLU A 135 -27.70 -7.51 -13.72
N GLN A 136 -28.61 -8.36 -14.21
CA GLN A 136 -29.45 -8.09 -15.39
C GLN A 136 -28.71 -7.45 -16.57
N VAL A 137 -27.91 -8.24 -17.28
CA VAL A 137 -27.20 -7.77 -18.47
C VAL A 137 -28.10 -7.72 -19.71
N LEU A 138 -28.02 -6.63 -20.47
CA LEU A 138 -28.72 -6.44 -21.75
C LEU A 138 -27.74 -5.94 -22.81
N TYR A 139 -27.70 -6.63 -23.95
CA TYR A 139 -26.87 -6.25 -25.10
C TYR A 139 -27.74 -5.85 -26.29
N ASP A 140 -27.46 -4.68 -26.86
CA ASP A 140 -27.99 -4.24 -28.15
C ASP A 140 -26.90 -4.28 -29.22
N SER A 141 -26.89 -5.35 -30.00
CA SER A 141 -25.94 -5.57 -31.11
C SER A 141 -26.08 -4.57 -32.26
N LYS A 142 -27.13 -3.75 -32.32
CA LYS A 142 -27.25 -2.69 -33.35
C LYS A 142 -26.46 -1.44 -33.00
N THR A 143 -26.28 -1.20 -31.70
CA THR A 143 -25.61 -0.02 -31.16
C THR A 143 -24.29 -0.38 -30.47
N ASN A 144 -23.95 -1.67 -30.38
CA ASN A 144 -22.81 -2.19 -29.61
C ASN A 144 -22.82 -1.68 -28.17
N ARG A 145 -24.02 -1.67 -27.57
CA ARG A 145 -24.26 -1.15 -26.24
C ARG A 145 -24.58 -2.28 -25.27
N LEU A 146 -23.87 -2.33 -24.17
CA LEU A 146 -24.10 -3.25 -23.07
C LEU A 146 -24.60 -2.48 -21.85
N THR A 147 -25.63 -2.96 -21.19
CA THR A 147 -26.20 -2.30 -20.01
C THR A 147 -26.37 -3.31 -18.89
N PHE A 148 -25.88 -2.95 -17.71
CA PHE A 148 -26.02 -3.72 -16.48
C PHE A 148 -26.80 -2.90 -15.46
N GLN A 149 -27.60 -3.59 -14.64
CA GLN A 149 -27.89 -3.09 -13.30
C GLN A 149 -26.76 -3.54 -12.39
N VAL A 150 -26.17 -2.64 -11.62
CA VAL A 150 -25.03 -2.98 -10.78
C VAL A 150 -25.24 -2.48 -9.36
N THR A 151 -24.69 -3.22 -8.39
CA THR A 151 -24.45 -2.68 -7.05
C THR A 151 -22.98 -2.28 -6.94
N LEU A 152 -22.71 -1.04 -6.55
CA LEU A 152 -21.34 -0.61 -6.26
C LEU A 152 -20.90 -1.15 -4.90
N LEU A 153 -19.96 -2.09 -4.90
CA LEU A 153 -19.44 -2.76 -3.71
C LEU A 153 -18.20 -2.07 -3.14
N GLY A 154 -17.45 -1.34 -3.97
CA GLY A 154 -16.29 -0.54 -3.58
C GLY A 154 -15.75 0.26 -4.76
N SER A 155 -14.97 1.31 -4.49
CA SER A 155 -14.27 2.08 -5.53
C SER A 155 -13.03 2.80 -4.99
N THR A 156 -12.13 3.18 -5.89
CA THR A 156 -11.01 4.10 -5.63
C THR A 156 -11.34 5.56 -5.89
N MET A 157 -12.51 5.84 -6.46
CA MET A 157 -12.93 7.19 -6.80
C MET A 157 -12.90 8.11 -5.58
N THR A 158 -12.58 9.39 -5.81
CA THR A 158 -12.63 10.42 -4.76
C THR A 158 -14.03 10.52 -4.14
N ASP A 159 -15.06 10.48 -4.98
CA ASP A 159 -16.44 10.27 -4.54
C ASP A 159 -16.76 8.78 -4.66
N GLN A 160 -16.65 8.05 -3.54
CA GLN A 160 -16.85 6.61 -3.52
C GLN A 160 -18.27 6.17 -3.93
N HIS A 161 -19.19 7.14 -4.01
CA HIS A 161 -20.62 6.95 -3.96
C HIS A 161 -21.33 8.06 -4.74
N PRO A 162 -21.09 8.15 -6.06
CA PRO A 162 -21.54 9.29 -6.85
C PRO A 162 -23.07 9.36 -6.89
N VAL A 163 -23.59 10.56 -6.65
CA VAL A 163 -25.03 10.86 -6.69
C VAL A 163 -25.49 11.42 -8.03
N ASP A 164 -24.53 11.81 -8.87
CA ASP A 164 -24.73 12.23 -10.26
C ASP A 164 -24.10 11.19 -11.19
N PRO A 165 -24.56 11.07 -12.45
CA PRO A 165 -23.93 10.18 -13.42
C PRO A 165 -22.46 10.51 -13.64
N VAL A 166 -21.64 9.46 -13.71
CA VAL A 166 -20.19 9.55 -13.94
C VAL A 166 -19.84 8.92 -15.28
N ASP A 167 -19.10 9.64 -16.11
CA ASP A 167 -18.58 9.16 -17.39
C ASP A 167 -17.18 8.56 -17.20
N ILE A 168 -16.97 7.39 -17.81
CA ILE A 168 -15.77 6.57 -17.73
C ILE A 168 -15.29 6.24 -19.15
N TYR A 169 -13.98 6.28 -19.37
CA TYR A 169 -13.33 6.04 -20.67
C TYR A 169 -12.30 4.91 -20.60
N ASP A 170 -11.99 4.32 -21.76
CA ASP A 170 -11.02 3.23 -21.94
C ASP A 170 -11.29 2.06 -20.99
N ILE A 171 -12.56 1.65 -20.94
CA ILE A 171 -13.09 0.73 -19.94
C ILE A 171 -12.63 -0.69 -20.22
N LYS A 172 -12.08 -1.32 -19.18
CA LYS A 172 -11.87 -2.75 -19.09
C LYS A 172 -12.70 -3.33 -17.96
N LEU A 173 -13.65 -4.20 -18.29
CA LEU A 173 -14.51 -4.88 -17.33
C LEU A 173 -14.12 -6.35 -17.23
N THR A 174 -13.65 -6.77 -16.06
CA THR A 174 -13.35 -8.17 -15.75
C THR A 174 -14.45 -8.75 -14.87
N VAL A 175 -15.30 -9.61 -15.44
CA VAL A 175 -16.39 -10.30 -14.74
C VAL A 175 -15.85 -11.62 -14.19
N LEU A 176 -15.81 -11.72 -12.86
CA LEU A 176 -15.29 -12.87 -12.13
C LEU A 176 -16.25 -14.05 -12.22
N ASP A 177 -15.73 -15.25 -12.01
CA ASP A 177 -16.57 -16.42 -11.76
C ASP A 177 -17.15 -16.41 -10.35
N ASN A 178 -18.13 -17.29 -10.10
CA ASN A 178 -18.75 -17.42 -8.79
C ASN A 178 -18.03 -18.49 -7.97
N THR A 179 -17.90 -18.23 -6.67
CA THR A 179 -17.42 -19.19 -5.68
C THR A 179 -18.29 -20.46 -5.77
N PRO A 180 -17.67 -21.66 -5.90
CA PRO A 180 -18.42 -22.91 -5.91
C PRO A 180 -19.30 -23.08 -4.65
N GLU A 181 -20.45 -23.74 -4.80
CA GLU A 181 -21.37 -23.94 -3.68
C GLU A 181 -20.69 -24.69 -2.52
N GLY A 182 -20.78 -24.12 -1.31
CA GLY A 182 -20.18 -24.68 -0.10
C GLY A 182 -18.72 -24.27 0.12
N GLU A 183 -18.10 -23.59 -0.84
CA GLU A 183 -16.82 -22.92 -0.65
C GLU A 183 -17.02 -21.52 -0.07
N VAL A 184 -16.05 -21.06 0.69
CA VAL A 184 -16.10 -19.77 1.36
C VAL A 184 -14.77 -19.04 1.18
N ASN A 185 -14.82 -17.72 1.07
CA ASN A 185 -13.64 -16.84 0.95
C ASN A 185 -12.79 -17.06 -0.32
N TYR A 186 -13.38 -17.08 -1.50
CA TYR A 186 -12.61 -16.89 -2.74
C TYR A 186 -12.30 -15.40 -2.93
N TRP A 187 -11.02 -15.08 -3.08
CA TRP A 187 -10.55 -13.71 -3.25
C TRP A 187 -9.56 -13.63 -4.39
N SER A 188 -9.86 -12.80 -5.38
CA SER A 188 -8.94 -12.46 -6.46
C SER A 188 -8.19 -11.18 -6.13
N PHE A 189 -7.00 -11.02 -6.71
CA PHE A 189 -6.19 -9.82 -6.55
C PHE A 189 -6.06 -9.06 -7.87
N GLY A 190 -6.37 -7.78 -7.89
CA GLY A 190 -6.19 -6.91 -9.05
C GLY A 190 -5.04 -5.94 -8.82
N GLN A 191 -4.13 -5.85 -9.78
CA GLN A 191 -3.03 -4.90 -9.77
C GLN A 191 -3.00 -4.13 -11.09
N THR A 192 -2.86 -2.82 -11.02
CA THR A 192 -2.77 -1.97 -12.21
C THR A 192 -1.37 -1.36 -12.33
N ALA A 193 -0.95 -1.12 -13.56
CA ALA A 193 0.35 -0.53 -13.87
C ALA A 193 0.28 0.30 -15.16
N GLN A 194 1.11 1.34 -15.25
CA GLN A 194 1.19 2.17 -16.47
C GLN A 194 1.66 1.38 -17.69
N GLY A 195 2.50 0.37 -17.48
CA GLY A 195 2.87 -0.55 -18.54
C GLY A 195 3.36 -1.89 -18.07
N GLY A 196 3.50 -2.82 -19.02
CA GLY A 196 3.93 -4.18 -18.75
C GLY A 196 4.66 -4.80 -19.93
N VAL A 197 5.64 -5.66 -19.64
CA VAL A 197 6.39 -6.39 -20.66
C VAL A 197 6.64 -7.82 -20.20
N LEU A 198 6.57 -8.77 -21.14
CA LEU A 198 6.95 -10.16 -20.94
C LEU A 198 8.33 -10.37 -21.59
N GLU A 199 9.39 -10.35 -20.79
CA GLU A 199 10.76 -10.55 -21.26
C GLU A 199 11.10 -12.05 -21.36
N PRO A 200 11.53 -12.58 -22.51
CA PRO A 200 11.84 -14.01 -22.63
C PRO A 200 13.04 -14.42 -21.76
N THR A 201 12.91 -15.54 -21.02
CA THR A 201 14.02 -16.08 -20.20
C THR A 201 15.00 -16.95 -21.00
N GLY A 202 14.72 -17.17 -22.29
CA GLY A 202 15.43 -18.13 -23.14
C GLY A 202 14.89 -19.56 -23.08
N THR A 203 13.87 -19.82 -22.24
CA THR A 203 13.09 -21.07 -22.25
C THR A 203 11.74 -20.82 -22.89
N ASP A 204 11.32 -21.69 -23.81
CA ASP A 204 10.05 -21.54 -24.52
C ASP A 204 8.86 -21.52 -23.54
N GLY A 205 7.94 -20.56 -23.73
CA GLY A 205 6.80 -20.33 -22.83
C GLY A 205 7.11 -19.68 -21.48
N SER A 206 8.37 -19.40 -21.16
CA SER A 206 8.79 -18.80 -19.88
C SER A 206 9.33 -17.38 -20.06
N TYR A 207 8.86 -16.48 -19.21
CA TYR A 207 9.10 -15.05 -19.26
C TYR A 207 9.35 -14.49 -17.85
N THR A 208 9.96 -13.32 -17.79
CA THR A 208 9.85 -12.42 -16.64
C THR A 208 8.79 -11.38 -17.00
N LEU A 209 7.67 -11.38 -16.28
CA LEU A 209 6.70 -10.29 -16.37
C LEU A 209 7.25 -9.11 -15.57
N ILE A 210 7.35 -7.94 -16.19
CA ILE A 210 7.74 -6.69 -15.51
C ILE A 210 6.60 -5.70 -15.68
N LEU A 211 6.00 -5.31 -14.57
CA LEU A 211 5.04 -4.21 -14.48
C LEU A 211 5.78 -2.93 -14.09
N ASN A 212 5.58 -1.86 -14.86
CA ASN A 212 6.23 -0.58 -14.66
C ASN A 212 5.23 0.49 -14.23
N GLY A 213 5.59 1.28 -13.22
CA GLY A 213 4.70 2.31 -12.68
C GLY A 213 3.45 1.67 -12.09
N VAL A 214 3.65 0.64 -11.28
CA VAL A 214 2.59 -0.07 -10.55
C VAL A 214 1.95 0.90 -9.56
N TYR A 215 0.63 0.92 -9.53
CA TYR A 215 -0.10 1.70 -8.53
C TYR A 215 0.13 1.09 -7.14
N GLN A 216 0.24 1.94 -6.11
CA GLN A 216 0.52 1.46 -4.77
C GLN A 216 -0.64 0.58 -4.26
N GLU A 217 -1.86 0.93 -4.66
CA GLU A 217 -3.09 0.21 -4.39
C GLU A 217 -3.18 -1.10 -5.19
N LEU A 218 -3.36 -2.19 -4.44
CA LEU A 218 -3.72 -3.51 -4.92
C LEU A 218 -5.15 -3.82 -4.47
N TYR A 219 -5.99 -4.28 -5.38
CA TYR A 219 -7.35 -4.70 -5.07
C TYR A 219 -7.36 -6.12 -4.57
N GLN A 220 -8.08 -6.38 -3.48
CA GLN A 220 -8.48 -7.72 -3.09
C GLN A 220 -10.01 -7.79 -3.11
N VAL A 221 -10.57 -8.61 -3.99
CA VAL A 221 -12.01 -8.67 -4.27
C VAL A 221 -12.55 -10.07 -4.05
N GLN A 222 -13.72 -10.18 -3.42
CA GLN A 222 -14.38 -11.48 -3.30
C GLN A 222 -15.07 -11.90 -4.61
N ASN A 223 -15.01 -13.19 -4.92
CA ASN A 223 -15.89 -13.74 -5.94
C ASN A 223 -17.30 -13.84 -5.36
N ALA A 224 -18.34 -13.70 -6.19
CA ALA A 224 -19.71 -13.79 -5.71
C ALA A 224 -20.00 -15.20 -5.15
N PRO A 225 -20.88 -15.37 -4.14
CA PRO A 225 -21.79 -14.37 -3.58
C PRO A 225 -21.14 -13.46 -2.51
N GLY A 226 -19.83 -13.56 -2.29
CA GLY A 226 -19.11 -12.62 -1.45
C GLY A 226 -19.26 -11.20 -1.97
N THR A 227 -19.16 -10.20 -1.10
CA THR A 227 -19.34 -8.79 -1.48
C THR A 227 -18.24 -7.90 -0.91
N ARG A 228 -17.21 -8.51 -0.30
CA ARG A 228 -16.15 -7.74 0.34
C ARG A 228 -15.07 -7.34 -0.65
N PHE A 229 -14.42 -6.25 -0.29
CA PHE A 229 -13.36 -5.60 -1.03
C PHE A 229 -12.40 -4.96 -0.05
N GLU A 230 -11.11 -5.08 -0.33
CA GLU A 230 -10.05 -4.48 0.45
C GLU A 230 -9.03 -3.83 -0.51
N ILE A 231 -8.52 -2.66 -0.13
CA ILE A 231 -7.39 -2.02 -0.79
C ILE A 231 -6.16 -2.35 0.05
N LEU A 232 -5.22 -3.04 -0.57
CA LEU A 232 -3.95 -3.44 0.01
C LEU A 232 -2.81 -2.68 -0.67
N ASN A 233 -1.60 -2.81 -0.13
CA ASN A 233 -0.39 -2.36 -0.82
C ASN A 233 0.18 -3.50 -1.66
N THR A 234 0.68 -3.22 -2.86
CA THR A 234 1.47 -4.15 -3.67
C THR A 234 2.53 -4.94 -2.87
N GLU A 235 3.28 -4.27 -1.98
CA GLU A 235 4.29 -4.92 -1.12
C GLU A 235 3.71 -5.99 -0.19
N PHE A 236 2.44 -5.83 0.21
CA PHE A 236 1.74 -6.79 1.06
C PHE A 236 1.54 -8.13 0.35
N LEU A 237 1.19 -8.10 -0.95
CA LEU A 237 0.98 -9.32 -1.73
C LEU A 237 2.31 -10.08 -1.91
N GLU A 238 3.41 -9.37 -2.19
CA GLU A 238 4.75 -9.98 -2.29
C GLU A 238 5.13 -10.67 -0.97
N TYR A 239 5.03 -9.95 0.16
CA TYR A 239 5.38 -10.47 1.47
C TYR A 239 4.57 -11.72 1.85
N ASN A 240 3.30 -11.76 1.44
CA ASN A 240 2.38 -12.86 1.73
C ASN A 240 2.23 -13.87 0.58
N TRP A 241 3.01 -13.76 -0.49
CA TRP A 241 2.86 -14.60 -1.69
C TRP A 241 2.92 -16.09 -1.37
N SER A 242 3.96 -16.49 -0.64
CA SER A 242 4.14 -17.88 -0.22
C SER A 242 3.04 -18.35 0.73
N HIS A 243 2.36 -17.45 1.45
CA HIS A 243 1.22 -17.81 2.29
C HIS A 243 0.00 -18.13 1.42
N TYR A 244 -0.31 -17.27 0.46
CA TYR A 244 -1.46 -17.44 -0.44
C TYR A 244 -1.28 -18.61 -1.41
N PHE A 245 -0.08 -18.77 -1.99
CA PHE A 245 0.13 -19.66 -3.14
C PHE A 245 1.13 -20.79 -2.87
N SER A 246 1.26 -21.24 -1.61
CA SER A 246 2.22 -22.31 -1.24
C SER A 246 1.95 -23.68 -1.87
N THR A 247 0.71 -23.95 -2.29
CA THR A 247 0.29 -25.28 -2.79
C THR A 247 0.37 -25.37 -4.31
N ALA A 248 0.03 -24.29 -5.00
CA ALA A 248 0.12 -24.13 -6.42
C ALA A 248 0.27 -22.65 -6.77
N ALA A 249 1.07 -22.38 -7.80
CA ALA A 249 1.18 -21.07 -8.41
C ALA A 249 -0.18 -20.63 -8.98
N PRO A 250 -0.56 -19.35 -8.84
CA PRO A 250 -1.83 -18.84 -9.34
C PRO A 250 -1.85 -18.76 -10.87
N ASN A 251 -3.04 -18.95 -11.45
CA ASN A 251 -3.29 -18.38 -12.76
C ASN A 251 -3.49 -16.87 -12.61
N SER A 252 -3.12 -16.13 -13.65
CA SER A 252 -3.39 -14.71 -13.74
C SER A 252 -3.65 -14.32 -15.18
N SER A 253 -4.40 -13.24 -15.35
CA SER A 253 -4.55 -12.60 -16.64
C SER A 253 -3.82 -11.28 -16.66
N LEU A 254 -2.98 -11.11 -17.68
CA LEU A 254 -2.36 -9.83 -18.02
C LEU A 254 -3.15 -9.23 -19.18
N SER A 255 -3.73 -8.07 -18.95
CA SER A 255 -4.51 -7.35 -19.96
C SER A 255 -4.01 -5.93 -20.12
N GLY A 256 -3.84 -5.45 -21.35
CA GLY A 256 -3.40 -4.09 -21.64
C GLY A 256 -3.44 -3.79 -23.14
N TYR A 257 -3.10 -2.58 -23.53
CA TYR A 257 -3.16 -2.15 -24.93
C TYR A 257 -1.78 -2.21 -25.58
N THR A 258 -1.71 -2.73 -26.80
CA THR A 258 -0.50 -2.64 -27.62
C THR A 258 -0.27 -1.19 -28.07
N ASN A 259 0.90 -0.92 -28.63
CA ASN A 259 1.21 0.37 -29.27
C ASN A 259 0.29 0.75 -30.45
N LEU A 260 -0.48 -0.20 -30.99
CA LEU A 260 -1.50 0.01 -32.02
C LEU A 260 -2.89 0.30 -31.41
N GLY A 261 -3.03 0.25 -30.09
CA GLY A 261 -4.29 0.39 -29.37
C GLY A 261 -5.12 -0.89 -29.37
N GLU A 262 -4.56 -2.04 -29.74
CA GLU A 262 -5.26 -3.33 -29.70
C GLU A 262 -5.21 -3.90 -28.29
N LEU A 263 -6.35 -4.33 -27.74
CA LEU A 263 -6.39 -5.00 -26.45
C LEU A 263 -5.76 -6.40 -26.57
N GLN A 264 -4.82 -6.69 -25.67
CA GLN A 264 -4.17 -7.99 -25.56
C GLN A 264 -4.52 -8.62 -24.21
N LEU A 265 -4.74 -9.94 -24.22
CA LEU A 265 -4.89 -10.76 -23.02
C LEU A 265 -3.90 -11.93 -23.09
N VAL A 266 -3.10 -12.08 -22.04
CA VAL A 266 -2.21 -13.22 -21.87
C VAL A 266 -2.56 -13.92 -20.56
N LEU A 267 -2.81 -15.22 -20.63
CA LEU A 267 -3.02 -16.06 -19.45
C LEU A 267 -1.65 -16.58 -18.98
N LEU A 268 -1.34 -16.34 -17.73
CA LEU A 268 -0.04 -16.63 -17.12
C LEU A 268 -0.21 -17.50 -15.88
N GLU A 269 0.77 -18.35 -15.59
CA GLU A 269 1.07 -18.81 -14.24
C GLU A 269 2.18 -17.92 -13.68
N LEU A 270 2.03 -17.43 -12.45
CA LEU A 270 3.01 -16.53 -11.82
C LEU A 270 3.70 -17.18 -10.63
N ASP A 271 4.96 -16.84 -10.42
CA ASP A 271 5.70 -17.19 -9.22
C ASP A 271 6.74 -16.10 -8.88
N ASN A 272 7.32 -16.20 -7.68
CA ASN A 272 8.45 -15.39 -7.21
C ASN A 272 8.30 -13.87 -7.48
N PRO A 273 7.24 -13.22 -6.96
CA PRO A 273 7.11 -11.76 -7.07
C PRO A 273 8.33 -11.07 -6.45
N SER A 274 8.72 -9.95 -7.02
CA SER A 274 9.72 -9.04 -6.45
C SER A 274 9.35 -7.60 -6.73
N HIS A 275 9.45 -6.74 -5.71
CA HIS A 275 9.20 -5.30 -5.82
C HIS A 275 10.49 -4.49 -5.75
N GLN A 276 10.65 -3.52 -6.66
CA GLN A 276 11.75 -2.55 -6.64
C GLN A 276 11.29 -1.17 -7.13
N GLY A 277 11.15 -0.22 -6.19
CA GLY A 277 10.67 1.12 -6.54
C GLY A 277 9.20 1.06 -6.94
N ASP A 278 8.86 1.53 -8.14
CA ASP A 278 7.49 1.48 -8.68
C ASP A 278 7.29 0.29 -9.64
N ASN A 279 8.21 -0.68 -9.63
CA ASN A 279 8.20 -1.82 -10.52
C ASN A 279 7.98 -3.11 -9.75
N VAL A 280 7.17 -4.00 -10.32
CA VAL A 280 6.98 -5.37 -9.83
C VAL A 280 7.35 -6.34 -10.91
N SER A 281 8.09 -7.39 -10.58
CA SER A 281 8.39 -8.49 -11.48
C SER A 281 7.88 -9.82 -10.97
N TYR A 282 7.51 -10.71 -11.89
CA TYR A 282 7.13 -12.10 -11.62
C TYR A 282 7.87 -13.04 -12.57
N ASP A 283 8.19 -14.24 -12.09
CA ASP A 283 8.44 -15.38 -12.98
C ASP A 283 7.10 -15.77 -13.60
N ALA A 284 7.02 -15.81 -14.93
CA ALA A 284 5.77 -16.02 -15.65
C ALA A 284 5.89 -17.19 -16.64
N THR A 285 4.89 -18.07 -16.64
CA THR A 285 4.72 -19.11 -17.66
C THR A 285 3.44 -18.84 -18.45
N VAL A 286 3.53 -18.70 -19.77
CA VAL A 286 2.36 -18.47 -20.63
C VAL A 286 1.54 -19.74 -20.74
N LEU A 287 0.30 -19.66 -20.30
CA LEU A 287 -0.70 -20.73 -20.38
C LEU A 287 -1.60 -20.58 -21.61
N GLY A 288 -1.80 -19.34 -22.07
CA GLY A 288 -2.64 -19.03 -23.22
C GLY A 288 -2.54 -17.57 -23.66
N GLY A 289 -3.13 -17.28 -24.82
CA GLY A 289 -2.96 -16.00 -25.49
C GLY A 289 -1.67 -15.93 -26.33
N GLN A 290 -1.58 -14.90 -27.18
CA GLN A 290 -0.39 -14.64 -27.98
C GLN A 290 0.49 -13.66 -27.23
N VAL A 291 1.77 -13.98 -27.04
CA VAL A 291 2.78 -12.99 -26.62
C VAL A 291 3.40 -12.39 -27.87
N LEU A 292 3.40 -11.06 -27.94
CA LEU A 292 4.01 -10.33 -29.04
C LEU A 292 5.42 -9.91 -28.59
N PRO A 293 6.48 -10.34 -29.30
CA PRO A 293 7.84 -9.98 -28.94
C PRO A 293 8.04 -8.46 -28.93
N ASP A 294 8.70 -7.95 -27.89
CA ASP A 294 9.05 -6.53 -27.71
C ASP A 294 7.87 -5.56 -27.59
N ASP A 295 6.64 -6.05 -27.44
CA ASP A 295 5.48 -5.18 -27.21
C ASP A 295 5.40 -4.78 -25.74
N LEU A 296 5.59 -3.49 -25.52
CA LEU A 296 5.21 -2.82 -24.28
C LEU A 296 3.70 -2.64 -24.29
N LEU A 297 3.02 -3.25 -23.31
CA LEU A 297 1.63 -2.97 -23.03
C LEU A 297 1.50 -1.67 -22.25
N SER A 298 0.50 -0.85 -22.56
CA SER A 298 0.05 0.26 -21.73
C SER A 298 -1.21 -0.11 -20.95
N ASP A 299 -1.44 0.59 -19.83
CA ASP A 299 -2.65 0.51 -19.00
C ASP A 299 -2.99 -0.93 -18.60
N VAL A 300 -1.99 -1.55 -18.00
CA VAL A 300 -1.98 -2.96 -17.69
C VAL A 300 -2.78 -3.22 -16.43
N THR A 301 -3.65 -4.22 -16.48
CA THR A 301 -4.22 -4.86 -15.29
C THR A 301 -3.77 -6.31 -15.26
N LEU A 302 -3.17 -6.68 -14.14
CA LEU A 302 -2.87 -8.05 -13.76
C LEU A 302 -3.93 -8.51 -12.75
N LEU A 303 -4.78 -9.46 -13.16
CA LEU A 303 -5.73 -10.10 -12.25
C LEU A 303 -5.20 -11.48 -11.87
N ILE A 304 -4.88 -11.69 -10.60
CA ILE A 304 -4.36 -12.93 -10.03
C ILE A 304 -5.50 -13.65 -9.34
N ASP A 305 -5.63 -14.94 -9.63
CA ASP A 305 -6.74 -15.76 -9.15
C ASP A 305 -6.70 -16.06 -7.65
N SER A 306 -7.75 -16.76 -7.19
CA SER A 306 -7.94 -17.10 -5.80
C SER A 306 -6.91 -18.12 -5.30
N PRO A 307 -6.31 -17.96 -4.11
CA PRO A 307 -5.49 -19.00 -3.50
C PRO A 307 -6.27 -20.30 -3.29
N ASP A 308 -5.60 -21.45 -3.35
CA ASP A 308 -6.27 -22.74 -3.17
C ASP A 308 -6.77 -22.90 -1.74
N GLY A 309 -8.08 -23.06 -1.59
CA GLY A 309 -8.72 -23.47 -0.33
C GLY A 309 -9.08 -22.33 0.62
N THR A 310 -9.65 -22.70 1.76
CA THR A 310 -10.11 -21.74 2.78
C THR A 310 -8.92 -20.94 3.28
N VAL A 311 -8.68 -19.76 2.73
CA VAL A 311 -7.94 -18.73 3.44
C VAL A 311 -8.75 -18.51 4.72
N PRO A 312 -8.22 -18.83 5.91
CA PRO A 312 -8.90 -18.43 7.12
C PRO A 312 -8.71 -16.92 7.17
N LEU A 313 -9.63 -16.18 6.56
CA LEU A 313 -9.84 -14.81 6.93
C LEU A 313 -10.63 -14.85 8.23
N CYS A 314 -10.09 -14.19 9.24
CA CYS A 314 -10.67 -13.88 10.54
C CYS A 314 -12.02 -13.13 10.51
N SER A 315 -12.77 -13.21 9.45
CA SER A 315 -13.97 -12.39 9.27
C SER A 315 -15.21 -13.26 9.10
N GLN A 316 -15.09 -14.57 9.39
CA GLN A 316 -16.23 -15.46 9.55
C GLN A 316 -16.69 -15.51 11.00
N SER A 317 -17.68 -14.67 11.29
CA SER A 317 -18.56 -14.85 12.44
C SER A 317 -19.32 -16.18 12.29
N GLY A 318 -18.75 -17.28 12.76
CA GLY A 318 -19.49 -18.55 12.82
C GLY A 318 -18.70 -19.80 13.15
N ALA A 319 -17.45 -19.93 12.71
CA ALA A 319 -16.68 -21.16 12.95
C ALA A 319 -15.18 -20.90 13.23
N GLU A 320 -14.81 -21.14 14.49
CA GLU A 320 -13.55 -21.76 14.95
C GLU A 320 -12.17 -21.22 14.51
N ALA A 321 -12.07 -20.04 13.90
CA ALA A 321 -10.83 -19.25 13.86
C ALA A 321 -11.00 -18.00 14.73
N LYS A 322 -10.19 -17.85 15.79
CA LYS A 322 -10.31 -16.69 16.68
C LYS A 322 -9.77 -15.43 16.01
N CYS A 323 -10.63 -14.43 16.05
CA CYS A 323 -10.41 -13.07 15.62
C CYS A 323 -9.21 -12.44 16.32
N TYR A 324 -8.26 -11.75 15.68
CA TYR A 324 -7.27 -10.92 16.40
C TYR A 324 -7.96 -10.02 17.46
N ASN A 325 -9.16 -9.52 17.13
CA ASN A 325 -10.02 -8.65 17.96
C ASN A 325 -10.59 -9.34 19.22
N GLN A 326 -10.53 -10.66 19.34
CA GLN A 326 -10.91 -11.40 20.55
C GLN A 326 -9.70 -11.80 21.42
N CYS A 327 -8.49 -11.65 20.89
CA CYS A 327 -7.25 -11.84 21.65
C CYS A 327 -6.79 -10.55 22.33
N PHE A 328 -7.20 -9.37 21.83
CA PHE A 328 -6.91 -8.07 22.43
C PHE A 328 -8.15 -7.15 22.43
N PRO A 329 -8.62 -6.66 23.59
CA PRO A 329 -9.90 -5.94 23.72
C PRO A 329 -9.89 -4.46 23.32
N SER A 330 -8.81 -3.91 22.76
CA SER A 330 -8.72 -2.50 22.38
C SER A 330 -8.87 -2.32 20.87
N GLY A 331 -10.09 -2.02 20.43
CA GLY A 331 -10.49 -1.92 19.01
C GLY A 331 -9.86 -0.76 18.22
N LEU A 332 -8.57 -0.86 17.92
CA LEU A 332 -7.83 0.07 17.05
C LEU A 332 -7.01 -0.75 16.05
N HIS A 333 -7.65 -1.32 15.02
CA HIS A 333 -7.10 -1.65 13.68
C HIS A 333 -8.16 -2.36 12.80
N PRO A 334 -8.15 -2.17 11.47
CA PRO A 334 -9.18 -2.69 10.58
C PRO A 334 -8.90 -4.05 9.90
N THR A 335 -7.72 -4.68 10.03
CA THR A 335 -7.41 -5.90 9.25
C THR A 335 -6.98 -7.12 10.09
N PRO A 336 -7.33 -8.36 9.69
CA PRO A 336 -7.19 -9.51 10.57
C PRO A 336 -6.09 -10.53 10.15
N LEU A 337 -5.34 -11.06 11.12
CA LEU A 337 -4.43 -12.22 10.99
C LEU A 337 -4.98 -13.46 11.73
N CYS A 338 -4.97 -14.64 11.08
CA CYS A 338 -5.66 -15.85 11.55
C CYS A 338 -4.74 -16.86 12.26
N CYS A 339 -5.16 -17.36 13.43
CA CYS A 339 -4.50 -18.44 14.17
C CYS A 339 -5.25 -19.79 14.04
N PRO A 340 -4.57 -20.92 13.75
CA PRO A 340 -5.19 -22.25 13.81
C PRO A 340 -5.48 -22.70 15.25
N LYS A 341 -6.39 -23.67 15.38
CA LYS A 341 -6.86 -24.27 16.64
C LYS A 341 -5.73 -24.95 17.44
N GLY A 342 -5.50 -24.43 18.65
CA GLY A 342 -4.93 -25.14 19.79
C GLY A 342 -4.89 -24.22 21.01
N ASN A 343 -5.09 -24.76 22.21
CA ASN A 343 -4.98 -23.99 23.43
C ASN A 343 -3.51 -23.51 23.53
N PRO A 344 -3.19 -22.23 23.83
CA PRO A 344 -1.80 -21.81 24.05
C PRO A 344 -1.07 -22.68 25.09
N VAL A 345 -1.82 -23.31 25.99
CA VAL A 345 -1.35 -24.33 26.96
C VAL A 345 -0.83 -25.61 26.29
N ASP A 346 -1.37 -26.00 25.14
CA ASP A 346 -0.96 -27.21 24.40
C ASP A 346 0.34 -27.00 23.61
N TYR A 347 0.75 -25.74 23.39
CA TYR A 347 1.98 -25.38 22.67
C TYR A 347 3.17 -25.06 23.58
N ASN A 348 3.00 -25.17 24.90
CA ASN A 348 4.06 -25.01 25.89
C ASN A 348 4.87 -23.69 25.77
N CYS A 349 4.27 -22.64 25.19
CA CYS A 349 4.77 -21.28 25.29
C CYS A 349 4.51 -20.82 26.73
N SER A 350 5.52 -20.90 27.59
CA SER A 350 5.32 -20.75 29.03
C SER A 350 4.89 -19.34 29.44
N GLU A 351 4.07 -19.25 30.50
CA GLU A 351 3.63 -18.03 31.19
C GLU A 351 4.75 -17.19 31.85
N THR A 352 5.99 -17.25 31.35
CA THR A 352 7.13 -16.53 31.94
C THR A 352 7.31 -15.16 31.30
N GLY A 353 6.30 -14.29 31.45
CA GLY A 353 6.47 -12.82 31.46
C GLY A 353 7.18 -12.16 30.25
N LYS A 354 7.33 -12.87 29.13
CA LYS A 354 7.84 -12.37 27.86
C LYS A 354 6.82 -12.77 26.80
N ALA A 355 6.40 -11.82 25.99
CA ALA A 355 5.48 -12.07 24.89
C ALA A 355 6.24 -12.86 23.81
N ASP A 356 6.23 -14.18 23.93
CA ASP A 356 6.73 -15.07 22.89
C ASP A 356 5.63 -15.27 21.84
N TRP A 357 5.98 -15.13 20.56
CA TRP A 357 5.09 -15.36 19.41
C TRP A 357 5.48 -16.67 18.72
N CYS A 358 4.51 -17.39 18.13
CA CYS A 358 4.78 -18.60 17.34
C CYS A 358 5.11 -18.24 15.89
N ASP A 359 6.33 -18.57 15.42
CA ASP A 359 6.65 -18.57 13.98
C ASP A 359 6.19 -19.90 13.36
N TYR A 360 5.11 -19.81 12.58
CA TYR A 360 4.47 -20.97 11.94
C TYR A 360 5.23 -21.50 10.71
N THR A 361 6.19 -20.75 10.15
CA THR A 361 6.96 -21.21 8.99
C THR A 361 7.86 -22.42 9.33
N LEU A 362 8.22 -22.56 10.61
CA LEU A 362 9.06 -23.65 11.13
C LEU A 362 8.29 -24.94 11.49
N CYS A 363 6.95 -24.95 11.43
CA CYS A 363 6.15 -26.17 11.65
C CYS A 363 6.10 -27.10 10.41
N LYS A 364 6.79 -26.78 9.31
CA LYS A 364 6.91 -27.66 8.14
C LYS A 364 7.91 -28.81 8.42
N GLY A 365 7.40 -29.96 8.83
CA GLY A 365 8.17 -31.22 8.78
C GLY A 365 7.73 -32.35 9.70
N SER A 366 6.91 -32.07 10.71
CA SER A 366 6.46 -33.09 11.66
C SER A 366 4.99 -33.41 11.48
N ALA A 367 4.64 -34.69 11.65
CA ALA A 367 3.30 -35.23 11.50
C ALA A 367 2.22 -34.34 12.18
N PRO A 368 0.98 -34.31 11.65
CA PRO A 368 -0.09 -33.45 12.17
C PRO A 368 -0.20 -33.60 13.69
N GLY A 369 0.02 -32.49 14.41
CA GLY A 369 -0.09 -32.42 15.87
C GLY A 369 1.23 -32.44 16.67
N LYS A 370 2.40 -32.27 16.05
CA LYS A 370 3.67 -32.12 16.81
C LYS A 370 4.58 -31.03 16.23
N CYS A 371 4.39 -29.76 16.61
CA CYS A 371 5.47 -28.78 16.46
C CYS A 371 6.52 -29.06 17.56
N SER A 372 7.82 -29.07 17.24
CA SER A 372 8.88 -29.32 18.23
C SER A 372 8.96 -28.17 19.25
N SER A 373 9.45 -28.45 20.46
CA SER A 373 9.63 -27.46 21.53
C SER A 373 10.70 -26.39 21.24
N GLU A 374 11.24 -26.35 20.02
CA GLU A 374 12.22 -25.37 19.55
C GLU A 374 11.57 -24.22 18.74
N ILE A 375 10.23 -24.20 18.63
CA ILE A 375 9.45 -23.27 17.80
C ILE A 375 8.98 -22.01 18.56
N CYS A 376 9.34 -21.88 19.85
CA CYS A 376 9.29 -20.57 20.52
C CYS A 376 10.46 -19.73 20.04
N THR A 377 10.34 -19.15 18.84
CA THR A 377 11.22 -18.09 18.42
C THR A 377 10.83 -16.85 19.23
N THR A 378 11.68 -16.46 20.18
CA THR A 378 11.72 -15.06 20.61
C THR A 378 11.79 -14.24 19.34
N TYR A 379 10.82 -13.32 19.12
CA TYR A 379 10.75 -12.41 17.99
C TYR A 379 12.18 -12.12 17.49
N ARG A 380 12.57 -12.73 16.38
CA ARG A 380 13.85 -12.40 15.76
C ARG A 380 13.58 -11.10 15.05
N LYS A 381 13.67 -10.04 15.86
CA LYS A 381 13.85 -8.66 15.46
C LYS A 381 14.68 -8.68 14.19
N PRO A 382 14.31 -7.92 13.13
CA PRO A 382 15.22 -7.73 12.02
C PRO A 382 16.57 -7.39 12.63
N SER A 383 17.62 -8.12 12.26
CA SER A 383 18.97 -7.93 12.79
C SER A 383 19.59 -6.60 12.33
N GLY A 384 18.76 -5.58 12.12
CA GLY A 384 19.13 -4.23 11.76
C GLY A 384 19.88 -3.56 12.90
N GLU A 385 20.87 -2.77 12.51
CA GLU A 385 21.58 -1.88 13.42
C GLU A 385 20.58 -0.94 14.10
N LEU A 386 20.74 -0.68 15.39
CA LEU A 386 19.92 0.32 16.08
C LEU A 386 20.31 1.72 15.60
N THR A 387 19.34 2.62 15.51
CA THR A 387 19.56 4.03 15.22
C THR A 387 20.46 4.64 16.30
N LYS A 388 21.57 5.23 15.87
CA LYS A 388 22.48 6.00 16.73
C LYS A 388 22.04 7.44 16.81
N LEU A 389 22.10 8.02 18.01
CA LEU A 389 21.95 9.46 18.21
C LEU A 389 23.33 10.09 18.35
N VAL A 390 23.67 11.03 17.47
CA VAL A 390 24.92 11.79 17.54
C VAL A 390 24.61 13.25 17.85
N ILE A 391 25.34 13.81 18.80
CA ILE A 391 25.23 15.20 19.20
C ILE A 391 26.59 15.85 18.92
N HIS A 392 26.63 16.79 18.00
CA HIS A 392 27.86 17.41 17.49
C HIS A 392 27.89 18.89 17.84
N ASN A 393 29.03 19.36 18.36
CA ASN A 393 29.29 20.77 18.59
C ASN A 393 30.18 21.31 17.46
N ASN A 394 29.61 22.08 16.53
CA ASN A 394 30.34 22.64 15.40
C ASN A 394 30.88 24.07 15.67
N THR A 395 31.11 24.41 16.94
CA THR A 395 31.61 25.73 17.35
C THR A 395 33.04 25.65 17.90
N ASP A 396 33.70 26.80 17.95
CA ASP A 396 35.06 26.95 18.50
C ASP A 396 35.13 26.95 20.04
N SER A 397 33.99 26.79 20.70
CA SER A 397 33.88 26.77 22.16
C SER A 397 33.21 25.50 22.64
N ASP A 398 33.56 25.05 23.85
CA ASP A 398 32.82 23.98 24.52
C ASP A 398 31.34 24.37 24.69
N VAL A 399 30.44 23.41 24.54
CA VAL A 399 29.00 23.62 24.76
C VAL A 399 28.49 22.62 25.80
N LYS A 400 27.72 23.12 26.77
CA LYS A 400 26.96 22.25 27.66
C LYS A 400 25.70 21.79 26.93
N VAL A 401 25.46 20.49 26.95
CA VAL A 401 24.26 19.85 26.42
C VAL A 401 23.41 19.38 27.59
N TYR A 402 22.13 19.69 27.56
CA TYR A 402 21.15 19.16 28.50
C TYR A 402 20.23 18.21 27.76
N LEU A 403 19.99 17.05 28.36
CA LEU A 403 19.04 16.06 27.88
C LEU A 403 17.95 15.88 28.92
N GLN A 404 16.70 16.03 28.50
CA GLN A 404 15.55 15.61 29.28
C GLN A 404 14.95 14.35 28.64
N VAL A 405 15.04 13.22 29.34
CA VAL A 405 14.40 11.98 28.89
C VAL A 405 12.89 12.10 29.04
N GLY A 406 12.15 11.53 28.08
CA GLY A 406 10.69 11.50 28.14
C GLY A 406 10.20 10.81 29.42
N ALA A 407 9.13 11.31 30.03
CA ALA A 407 8.57 10.69 31.23
C ALA A 407 8.17 9.23 30.93
N ASN A 408 8.46 8.32 31.87
CA ASN A 408 8.03 6.91 31.84
C ASN A 408 6.50 6.72 31.89
N ASN A 409 5.70 7.75 31.60
CA ASN A 409 4.24 7.66 31.63
C ASN A 409 3.75 6.91 30.40
N VAL A 410 3.73 5.59 30.59
CA VAL A 410 3.27 4.52 29.72
C VAL A 410 1.92 4.81 29.03
N THR A 411 1.05 5.62 29.65
CA THR A 411 -0.31 5.87 29.16
C THR A 411 -0.41 6.86 27.98
N LYS A 412 0.64 7.61 27.65
CA LYS A 412 0.70 8.53 26.48
C LYS A 412 2.12 8.68 25.89
N GLY A 413 3.05 7.80 26.25
CA GLY A 413 4.46 7.93 25.91
C GLY A 413 4.75 7.60 24.45
N ALA A 414 5.76 8.27 23.88
CA ALA A 414 6.30 7.96 22.55
C ALA A 414 6.98 6.57 22.47
N CYS A 415 7.12 5.88 23.60
CA CYS A 415 7.64 4.52 23.68
C CYS A 415 6.53 3.54 24.11
N PRO A 416 6.42 2.38 23.48
CA PRO A 416 5.37 1.41 23.79
C PRO A 416 5.56 0.84 25.20
N GLU A 417 4.47 0.39 25.82
CA GLU A 417 4.50 -0.18 27.19
C GLU A 417 5.46 -1.38 27.33
N SER A 418 5.71 -2.09 26.22
CA SER A 418 6.64 -3.22 26.13
C SER A 418 8.11 -2.81 26.18
N TRP A 419 8.45 -1.54 25.92
CA TRP A 419 9.83 -1.07 25.81
C TRP A 419 10.10 0.04 26.83
N SER A 420 11.04 -0.22 27.73
CA SER A 420 11.49 0.81 28.67
C SER A 420 12.36 1.85 27.94
N PRO A 421 12.13 3.16 28.09
CA PRO A 421 13.04 4.16 27.55
C PRO A 421 14.44 4.00 28.14
N LEU A 422 15.46 4.41 27.39
CA LEU A 422 16.81 4.58 27.92
C LEU A 422 16.74 5.40 29.22
N GLN A 423 17.43 4.94 30.24
CA GLN A 423 17.53 5.67 31.50
C GLN A 423 18.69 6.65 31.46
N LEU A 424 18.72 7.59 32.39
CA LEU A 424 19.78 8.61 32.45
C LEU A 424 21.19 7.99 32.51
N GLU A 425 21.37 6.84 33.16
CA GLU A 425 22.65 6.12 33.19
C GLU A 425 23.13 5.58 31.83
N ASP A 426 22.26 5.53 30.83
CA ASP A 426 22.60 5.12 29.46
C ASP A 426 23.18 6.27 28.63
N TYR A 427 23.11 7.49 29.15
CA TYR A 427 23.59 8.71 28.53
C TYR A 427 24.93 9.16 29.15
N PRO A 428 25.71 10.00 28.44
CA PRO A 428 27.02 10.48 28.89
C PRO A 428 26.94 11.53 30.02
N CYS A 429 25.97 11.42 30.93
CA CYS A 429 25.66 12.42 31.94
C CYS A 429 26.86 12.67 32.89
N GLU A 430 27.32 13.92 32.96
CA GLU A 430 28.25 14.40 34.01
C GLU A 430 27.47 14.74 35.29
N HIS A 431 26.27 15.30 35.13
CA HIS A 431 25.41 15.71 36.24
C HIS A 431 23.96 15.26 35.98
N ILE A 432 23.33 14.62 36.97
CA ILE A 432 21.91 14.28 36.96
C ILE A 432 21.16 15.26 37.86
N HIS A 433 20.16 15.95 37.32
CA HIS A 433 19.36 16.92 38.05
C HIS A 433 18.22 16.23 38.79
N THR A 434 18.05 16.55 40.07
CA THR A 434 17.00 15.95 40.90
C THR A 434 15.61 16.40 40.45
N GLY A 435 14.74 15.46 40.12
CA GLY A 435 13.29 15.70 40.00
C GLY A 435 12.72 15.92 38.60
N GLY A 436 13.47 15.72 37.51
CA GLY A 436 12.95 16.01 36.16
C GLY A 436 13.34 15.05 35.04
N GLY A 437 14.11 14.00 35.31
CA GLY A 437 14.67 13.16 34.23
C GLY A 437 15.65 13.95 33.35
N VAL A 438 16.36 14.93 33.92
CA VAL A 438 17.29 15.79 33.19
C VAL A 438 18.72 15.44 33.59
N CYS A 439 19.61 15.39 32.62
CA CYS A 439 21.05 15.37 32.85
C CYS A 439 21.80 16.30 31.90
N ASP A 440 23.04 16.63 32.24
CA ASP A 440 23.91 17.44 31.38
C ASP A 440 25.34 16.89 31.29
N TRP A 441 26.02 17.27 30.21
CA TRP A 441 27.45 17.06 30.00
C TRP A 441 28.03 18.11 29.05
N THR A 442 29.36 18.14 28.93
CA THR A 442 30.05 19.11 28.07
C THR A 442 30.60 18.44 26.81
N ILE A 443 30.23 18.95 25.64
CA ILE A 443 30.86 18.58 24.37
C ILE A 443 31.92 19.62 24.03
N LYS A 444 33.16 19.17 23.85
CA LYS A 444 34.29 20.04 23.48
C LYS A 444 34.06 20.74 22.14
N ALA A 445 34.75 21.86 21.92
CA ALA A 445 34.79 22.52 20.61
C ALA A 445 35.09 21.51 19.49
N HIS A 446 34.30 21.50 18.41
CA HIS A 446 34.37 20.54 17.29
C HIS A 446 34.30 19.05 17.71
N GLY A 447 33.81 18.78 18.92
CA GLY A 447 33.63 17.44 19.47
C GLY A 447 32.22 16.91 19.24
N GLN A 448 32.05 15.61 19.45
CA GLN A 448 30.74 14.95 19.39
C GLN A 448 30.57 13.94 20.52
N THR A 449 29.32 13.58 20.77
CA THR A 449 28.96 12.43 21.60
C THR A 449 28.01 11.53 20.83
N THR A 450 28.24 10.22 20.91
CA THR A 450 27.39 9.20 20.29
C THR A 450 26.69 8.44 21.40
N ILE A 451 25.37 8.33 21.29
CA ILE A 451 24.52 7.53 22.15
C ILE A 451 24.04 6.35 21.31
N GLU A 452 24.46 5.16 21.74
CA GLU A 452 24.08 3.90 21.10
C GLU A 452 22.67 3.50 21.53
N GLY A 453 21.84 3.08 20.59
CA GLY A 453 20.57 2.44 20.92
C GLY A 453 20.81 1.16 21.73
N LYS A 454 19.86 0.77 22.57
CA LYS A 454 19.89 -0.50 23.31
C LYS A 454 18.72 -1.39 22.91
N GLU A 455 18.98 -2.67 22.78
CA GLU A 455 17.96 -3.64 22.42
C GLU A 455 16.83 -3.66 23.47
N GLY A 456 15.58 -3.65 23.01
CA GLY A 456 14.39 -3.59 23.87
C GLY A 456 14.18 -2.24 24.56
N ARG A 457 14.90 -1.18 24.15
CA ARG A 457 14.76 0.17 24.70
C ARG A 457 14.65 1.21 23.59
N CYS A 458 13.63 2.06 23.69
CA CYS A 458 13.55 3.25 22.86
C CYS A 458 14.53 4.31 23.38
N THR A 459 15.00 5.17 22.49
CA THR A 459 15.83 6.33 22.81
C THR A 459 14.99 7.58 22.57
N ASN A 460 14.46 8.19 23.63
CA ASN A 460 13.58 9.35 23.52
C ASN A 460 13.95 10.48 24.47
N GLY A 461 13.69 11.72 24.05
CA GLY A 461 13.92 12.89 24.88
C GLY A 461 13.97 14.19 24.10
N THR A 462 14.41 15.23 24.79
CA THR A 462 14.68 16.55 24.22
C THR A 462 16.10 17.00 24.58
N ILE A 463 16.77 17.66 23.62
CA ILE A 463 18.14 18.16 23.74
C ILE A 463 18.09 19.68 23.69
N SER A 464 18.72 20.35 24.67
CA SER A 464 19.03 21.77 24.59
C SER A 464 20.53 22.01 24.66
N PHE A 465 20.96 23.10 24.04
CA PHE A 465 22.35 23.54 24.05
C PHE A 465 22.48 24.83 24.86
N ALA A 466 23.56 24.94 25.63
CA ALA A 466 23.97 26.10 26.41
C ALA A 466 23.01 26.61 27.51
N MET A 467 21.78 26.11 27.58
CA MET A 467 20.74 26.55 28.52
C MET A 467 19.98 25.36 29.11
N ASP A 468 19.76 25.40 30.42
CA ASP A 468 19.02 24.38 31.15
C ASP A 468 17.53 24.41 30.75
N PRO A 469 16.88 23.27 30.43
CA PRO A 469 15.46 23.22 30.12
C PRO A 469 14.53 23.67 31.26
N ALA A 470 15.02 23.76 32.49
CA ALA A 470 14.28 24.37 33.59
C ALA A 470 14.16 25.91 33.46
N GLU A 471 14.99 26.57 32.64
CA GLU A 471 14.89 28.00 32.36
C GLU A 471 13.82 28.25 31.30
N THR A 472 12.69 28.84 31.72
CA THR A 472 11.39 28.72 31.05
C THR A 472 11.21 29.49 29.72
N CYS A 473 12.22 30.22 29.24
CA CYS A 473 12.11 31.02 28.00
C CYS A 473 13.45 31.14 27.28
N GLY A 474 13.39 31.17 25.95
CA GLY A 474 14.47 31.46 25.03
C GLY A 474 15.09 30.28 24.31
N MET A 475 14.64 29.03 24.47
CA MET A 475 15.45 27.86 24.09
C MET A 475 14.98 27.09 22.85
N SER A 476 15.95 26.71 22.01
CA SER A 476 15.79 25.73 20.92
C SER A 476 15.96 24.32 21.48
N LEU A 477 15.04 23.42 21.14
CA LEU A 477 15.05 22.02 21.54
C LEU A 477 15.17 21.11 20.32
N GLY A 478 16.01 20.08 20.38
CA GLY A 478 15.93 18.95 19.46
C GLY A 478 15.10 17.85 20.11
N GLU A 479 13.94 17.51 19.55
CA GLU A 479 13.09 16.44 20.08
C GLU A 479 13.29 15.16 19.27
N PHE A 480 13.30 14.01 19.94
CA PHE A 480 13.50 12.73 19.26
C PHE A 480 12.83 11.57 20.00
N THR A 481 12.40 10.58 19.21
CA THR A 481 12.03 9.23 19.65
C THR A 481 12.59 8.27 18.61
N LEU A 482 13.58 7.46 18.99
CA LEU A 482 14.30 6.53 18.13
C LEU A 482 14.22 5.12 18.69
N ASN A 483 14.55 4.12 17.88
CA ASN A 483 14.59 2.71 18.27
C ASN A 483 13.25 2.26 18.88
N VAL A 484 12.14 2.70 18.29
CA VAL A 484 10.81 2.26 18.69
C VAL A 484 10.60 0.80 18.29
N ASP A 485 9.68 0.13 18.98
CA ASP A 485 9.30 -1.23 18.62
C ASP A 485 8.72 -1.18 17.20
N PRO A 486 9.31 -1.87 16.19
CA PRO A 486 8.77 -1.91 14.84
C PRO A 486 7.48 -2.74 14.76
N ASP A 487 6.80 -2.92 15.89
CA ASP A 487 5.55 -3.63 16.02
C ASP A 487 4.53 -2.97 15.09
N PRO A 488 4.19 -3.63 13.96
CA PRO A 488 3.31 -3.03 12.96
C PRO A 488 1.90 -2.80 13.54
N ALA A 489 1.55 -3.43 14.67
CA ALA A 489 0.27 -3.21 15.34
C ALA A 489 0.19 -1.86 16.08
N LYS A 490 1.31 -1.17 16.34
CA LYS A 490 1.32 0.07 17.12
C LYS A 490 1.56 1.33 16.31
N ASP A 491 1.86 1.20 15.00
CA ASP A 491 2.15 2.31 14.09
C ASP A 491 3.13 3.32 14.72
N LEU A 492 4.19 2.78 15.32
CA LEU A 492 5.19 3.58 16.01
C LEU A 492 6.30 3.92 15.02
N ASP A 493 6.27 5.16 14.57
CA ASP A 493 7.37 5.76 13.83
C ASP A 493 8.44 6.29 14.78
N GLU A 494 9.70 6.21 14.34
CA GLU A 494 10.71 7.10 14.89
C GLU A 494 10.38 8.54 14.51
N GLY A 495 10.52 9.46 15.47
CA GLY A 495 10.18 10.87 15.30
C GLY A 495 11.35 11.78 15.63
N VAL A 496 11.57 12.82 14.83
CA VAL A 496 12.57 13.87 15.10
C VAL A 496 12.06 15.25 14.66
N ASP A 497 12.34 16.29 15.44
CA ASP A 497 12.10 17.68 15.07
C ASP A 497 13.02 18.68 15.81
N ILE A 498 13.00 19.94 15.37
CA ILE A 498 13.57 21.08 16.08
C ILE A 498 12.42 21.92 16.63
N SER A 499 12.28 21.96 17.94
CA SER A 499 11.24 22.68 18.66
C SER A 499 11.71 24.04 19.17
N LEU A 500 11.07 25.11 18.69
CA LEU A 500 11.31 26.49 19.12
C LEU A 500 10.19 27.02 20.02
N VAL A 501 9.35 26.13 20.58
CA VAL A 501 8.16 26.49 21.37
C VAL A 501 8.49 27.44 22.50
N ASN A 502 9.62 27.19 23.16
CA ASN A 502 10.07 27.99 24.29
C ASN A 502 11.01 29.12 23.88
N GLY A 503 11.37 29.28 22.61
CA GLY A 503 12.25 30.33 22.09
C GLY A 503 13.31 29.79 21.12
N ASN A 504 14.30 30.62 20.78
CA ASN A 504 15.37 30.25 19.86
C ASN A 504 16.71 30.83 20.32
N ASN A 505 17.46 30.08 21.14
CA ASN A 505 18.74 30.51 21.70
C ASN A 505 19.92 30.28 20.74
N GLY A 506 19.69 29.55 19.66
CA GLY A 506 20.72 29.29 18.67
C GLY A 506 20.30 28.29 17.62
N LYS A 507 21.27 28.00 16.77
CA LYS A 507 21.07 27.28 15.54
C LYS A 507 21.38 25.80 15.71
N ILE A 508 20.40 24.97 15.38
CA ILE A 508 20.43 23.52 15.39
C ILE A 508 20.19 23.04 13.96
N GLU A 509 21.02 22.10 13.54
CA GLU A 509 20.83 21.33 12.32
C GLU A 509 20.60 19.87 12.72
N VAL A 510 19.67 19.18 12.04
CA VAL A 510 19.52 17.73 12.14
C VAL A 510 19.84 17.10 10.80
N ALA A 511 20.78 16.17 10.79
CA ALA A 511 21.07 15.31 9.63
C ALA A 511 20.50 13.91 9.88
N LEU A 512 19.88 13.34 8.84
CA LEU A 512 19.06 12.15 8.86
C LEU A 512 19.42 11.19 7.71
N GLY A 513 18.95 9.95 7.80
CA GLY A 513 19.00 9.00 6.67
C GLY A 513 18.01 9.35 5.56
N SER A 514 18.05 8.61 4.44
CA SER A 514 17.17 8.85 3.28
C SER A 514 15.72 8.42 3.47
N SER A 515 15.41 7.67 4.53
CA SER A 515 14.07 7.13 4.83
C SER A 515 13.17 8.06 5.65
N TRP A 516 13.65 9.25 6.02
CA TRP A 516 12.88 10.18 6.83
C TRP A 516 11.97 11.04 5.96
N LYS A 517 10.71 11.19 6.37
CA LYS A 517 9.69 11.97 5.65
C LYS A 517 8.98 12.96 6.57
N VAL A 518 8.50 14.05 6.00
CA VAL A 518 7.62 15.00 6.70
C VAL A 518 6.25 14.35 6.90
N GLN A 519 5.76 14.29 8.15
CA GLN A 519 4.51 13.61 8.50
C GLN A 519 3.33 14.02 7.61
N THR A 520 3.17 15.32 7.34
CA THR A 520 2.00 15.84 6.61
C THR A 520 2.10 15.79 5.11
N THR A 521 3.30 15.88 4.54
CA THR A 521 3.47 15.95 3.08
C THR A 521 4.05 14.69 2.48
N GLY A 522 4.52 13.73 3.30
CA GLY A 522 5.27 12.56 2.85
C GLY A 522 6.62 12.88 2.20
N THR A 523 7.04 14.15 2.16
CA THR A 523 8.26 14.57 1.46
C THR A 523 9.49 14.05 2.19
N PHE A 524 10.35 13.30 1.50
CA PHE A 524 11.60 12.81 2.05
C PHE A 524 12.58 13.95 2.36
N VAL A 525 13.24 13.87 3.51
CA VAL A 525 14.22 14.84 3.99
C VAL A 525 15.43 14.13 4.59
N THR A 526 16.62 14.62 4.27
CA THR A 526 17.88 14.12 4.85
C THR A 526 18.53 15.13 5.78
N ARG A 527 18.00 16.36 5.83
CA ARG A 527 18.56 17.45 6.60
C ARG A 527 17.53 18.54 6.86
N ILE A 528 17.48 19.03 8.10
CA ILE A 528 16.69 20.21 8.51
C ILE A 528 17.54 21.15 9.36
N GLU A 529 17.16 22.42 9.39
CA GLU A 529 17.92 23.45 10.10
C GLU A 529 16.99 24.63 10.44
N ASN A 530 17.02 25.12 11.68
CA ASN A 530 16.35 26.38 12.02
C ASN A 530 17.18 27.60 11.58
N TYR A 531 16.52 28.71 11.32
CA TYR A 531 17.16 30.01 11.14
C TYR A 531 17.38 30.72 12.48
N GLU A 532 18.33 31.63 12.48
CA GLU A 532 18.57 32.58 13.56
C GLU A 532 17.35 33.53 13.70
N GLY A 533 17.00 33.91 14.94
CA GLY A 533 15.95 34.89 15.24
C GLY A 533 14.59 34.30 15.68
N THR A 534 13.59 35.17 15.87
CA THR A 534 12.39 34.92 16.72
C THR A 534 11.17 34.26 16.06
N GLY A 535 11.24 33.81 14.79
CA GLY A 535 10.26 32.84 14.30
C GLY A 535 9.78 32.99 12.85
N ALA A 536 9.76 34.17 12.24
CA ALA A 536 9.11 34.34 10.93
C ALA A 536 9.81 33.55 9.82
N ASN A 537 11.14 33.50 9.86
CA ASN A 537 11.93 32.71 8.92
C ASN A 537 11.77 31.20 9.13
N ASN A 538 11.36 30.77 10.32
CA ASN A 538 11.12 29.36 10.66
C ASN A 538 9.70 28.89 10.35
N GLN A 539 8.82 29.76 9.85
CA GLN A 539 7.47 29.38 9.44
C GLN A 539 7.49 28.39 8.27
N ASN A 540 6.66 27.34 8.36
CA ASN A 540 6.48 26.29 7.34
C ASN A 540 7.78 25.55 6.96
N LYS A 541 8.80 25.57 7.82
CA LYS A 541 9.98 24.73 7.63
C LYS A 541 9.67 23.30 8.07
N ASN A 542 9.92 22.37 7.15
CA ASN A 542 9.85 20.94 7.42
C ASN A 542 10.69 20.60 8.65
N GLY A 543 10.09 19.94 9.63
CA GLY A 543 10.79 19.47 10.83
C GLY A 543 11.19 20.57 11.83
N VAL A 544 10.73 21.83 11.66
CA VAL A 544 11.00 22.93 12.59
C VAL A 544 9.70 23.48 13.16
N TYR A 545 9.49 23.27 14.45
CA TYR A 545 8.35 23.75 15.19
C TYR A 545 8.56 25.22 15.60
N ASN A 546 7.70 26.12 15.12
CA ASN A 546 7.90 27.55 15.36
C ASN A 546 7.51 27.98 16.79
N TYR A 547 8.05 29.12 17.20
CA TYR A 547 7.73 29.79 18.45
C TYR A 547 6.22 30.08 18.58
N LEU A 548 5.66 29.82 19.76
CA LEU A 548 4.23 29.98 20.13
C LEU A 548 3.20 29.13 19.35
N CYS A 549 3.59 28.19 18.50
CA CYS A 549 2.63 27.27 17.87
C CYS A 549 2.00 26.31 18.91
N ASP A 550 0.72 26.46 19.21
CA ASP A 550 0.02 25.66 20.24
C ASP A 550 -0.89 24.55 19.67
N LYS A 551 -1.15 24.55 18.36
CA LYS A 551 -2.11 23.63 17.73
C LYS A 551 -1.74 22.15 17.86
N CYS A 552 -0.46 21.79 17.74
CA CYS A 552 -0.04 20.39 17.86
C CYS A 552 0.09 19.90 19.30
N THR A 553 0.25 20.79 20.29
CA THR A 553 0.47 20.40 21.70
C THR A 553 -0.75 20.59 22.60
N SER A 554 -1.82 21.22 22.12
CA SER A 554 -3.07 21.48 22.85
C SER A 554 -2.91 22.25 24.17
N LYS A 555 -1.75 22.86 24.44
CA LYS A 555 -1.48 23.61 25.68
C LYS A 555 -2.00 25.04 25.59
N TRP A 556 -2.94 25.36 26.48
CA TRP A 556 -3.75 26.58 26.45
C TRP A 556 -3.07 27.89 26.91
N LYS A 557 -1.79 27.86 27.35
CA LYS A 557 -0.98 29.04 27.71
C LYS A 557 0.52 28.74 27.66
N PRO A 558 1.24 29.03 26.56
CA PRO A 558 2.70 29.09 26.61
C PRO A 558 3.16 30.17 27.61
N PRO A 559 4.38 30.08 28.17
CA PRO A 559 4.92 31.14 29.01
C PRO A 559 4.93 32.48 28.25
N ASP A 560 4.69 33.60 28.95
CA ASP A 560 4.79 34.95 28.38
C ASP A 560 6.26 35.24 28.02
N CYS A 561 6.74 34.71 26.89
CA CYS A 561 8.05 35.04 26.36
C CYS A 561 7.90 36.23 25.36
N PRO A 562 8.87 37.17 25.31
CA PRO A 562 8.76 38.36 24.49
C PRO A 562 8.92 38.04 22.99
N GLY A 563 7.82 38.04 22.23
CA GLY A 563 7.83 37.94 20.76
C GLY A 563 6.42 38.14 20.18
N THR A 564 6.28 38.95 19.13
CA THR A 564 4.97 39.38 18.57
C THR A 564 4.54 38.59 17.32
N GLU A 565 4.87 37.31 17.23
CA GLU A 565 4.77 36.58 15.96
C GLU A 565 3.54 35.67 15.84
N THR A 566 3.08 35.49 14.59
CA THR A 566 1.95 34.66 14.20
C THR A 566 2.37 33.21 14.00
N CYS A 567 1.61 32.28 14.59
CA CYS A 567 1.79 30.83 14.47
C CYS A 567 1.76 30.34 13.01
N SER A 568 2.54 29.30 12.72
CA SER A 568 2.36 28.46 11.52
C SER A 568 0.94 27.89 11.49
N THR A 569 0.32 27.89 10.30
CA THR A 569 -1.00 27.29 10.08
C THR A 569 -0.94 25.84 9.63
N GLN A 570 0.26 25.29 9.38
CA GLN A 570 0.47 23.94 8.84
C GLN A 570 1.19 23.04 9.86
N GLU A 571 0.79 21.77 9.92
CA GLU A 571 1.40 20.72 10.75
C GLU A 571 2.64 20.10 10.07
N THR A 572 3.62 20.92 9.66
CA THR A 572 4.83 20.45 8.95
C THR A 572 5.96 19.96 9.87
N CYS A 573 5.66 19.67 11.14
CA CYS A 573 6.66 19.76 12.21
C CYS A 573 7.36 18.44 12.56
N ASN A 574 6.71 17.28 12.39
CA ASN A 574 7.33 16.00 12.73
C ASN A 574 7.96 15.36 11.49
N LEU A 575 9.21 14.93 11.64
CA LEU A 575 9.82 14.03 10.69
C LEU A 575 9.68 12.61 11.21
N LEU A 576 9.15 11.73 10.38
CA LEU A 576 8.87 10.36 10.73
C LEU A 576 9.69 9.41 9.87
N ARG A 577 10.05 8.28 10.46
CA ARG A 577 10.58 7.11 9.78
C ARG A 577 9.94 5.88 10.38
N ASP A 578 9.48 4.97 9.52
CA ASP A 578 8.94 3.68 9.93
C ASP A 578 9.93 2.96 10.89
N GLY A 579 9.43 2.53 12.05
CA GLY A 579 10.24 1.80 13.04
C GLY A 579 10.92 0.55 12.48
N ALA A 580 10.33 -0.10 11.46
CA ALA A 580 10.93 -1.22 10.75
C ALA A 580 12.19 -0.83 9.96
N GLN A 581 12.32 0.46 9.61
CA GLN A 581 13.48 1.04 8.91
C GLN A 581 14.50 1.68 9.87
N GLN A 582 14.44 1.34 11.18
CA GLN A 582 15.43 1.77 12.17
C GLN A 582 16.87 1.38 11.77
N GLY A 583 17.83 2.17 12.24
CA GLY A 583 19.25 2.03 11.91
C GLY A 583 19.87 3.32 11.39
N GLY A 584 21.17 3.30 11.11
CA GLY A 584 21.91 4.48 10.69
C GLY A 584 22.13 5.48 11.83
N THR A 585 22.08 6.77 11.52
CA THR A 585 22.42 7.83 12.49
C THR A 585 21.53 9.06 12.32
N VAL A 586 21.01 9.56 13.44
CA VAL A 586 20.38 10.88 13.56
C VAL A 586 21.39 11.80 14.24
N THR A 587 21.77 12.89 13.59
CA THR A 587 22.81 13.81 14.09
C THR A 587 22.23 15.19 14.37
N PHE A 588 22.17 15.60 15.64
CA PHE A 588 21.92 16.98 16.03
C PHE A 588 23.24 17.75 16.09
N THR A 589 23.36 18.83 15.33
CA THR A 589 24.53 19.69 15.30
C THR A 589 24.20 21.08 15.83
N TRP A 590 24.87 21.47 16.92
CA TRP A 590 24.89 22.84 17.39
C TRP A 590 25.80 23.70 16.53
N LYS A 591 25.25 24.75 15.93
CA LYS A 591 25.97 25.69 15.05
C LYS A 591 26.36 26.99 15.74
N GLY A 592 25.86 27.23 16.95
CA GLY A 592 26.19 28.39 17.76
C GLY A 592 24.96 29.16 18.24
N PRO A 593 25.18 30.12 19.15
CA PRO A 593 24.11 30.94 19.71
C PRO A 593 23.56 31.92 18.67
N ASN A 594 22.28 32.29 18.81
CA ASN A 594 21.70 33.41 18.10
C ASN A 594 22.10 34.69 18.84
N TRP A 595 22.81 35.59 18.18
CA TRP A 595 23.20 36.89 18.72
C TRP A 595 22.47 38.02 18.00
#